data_AF-A0A1E1LID8-F1
#
_entry.id   AF-A0A1E1LID8-F1
#
_cell.length_a   1.000
_cell.length_b   1.000
_cell.length_c   1.000
_cell.angle_alpha   90.00
_cell.angle_beta   90.00
_cell.angle_gamma   90.00
#
_symmetry.space_group_name_H-M   'P 1'
#
loop_
_entity.id
_entity.type
_entity.pdbx_description
1 polymer ?
#
loop_
_entity_poly.entity_id
_entity_poly.type
_entity_poly.pdbx_seq_one_letter_code
_entity_poly.pdbx_strand_id
1 'polypeptide(L)'
;MSDYVFATLIPANALPKHTFNEVYESLISRRQNDHQDALRHMHVEPEKIYDDEIIRLRRDMERSQHDTGREASESLTEPDTDTEEELRRLGYAWTGRYILGLRSPPEKPDTGWVVGEGLMSTMAIDLILCTVASAKMYGIELRNPHAKFNFSSDTLGFYIVCSSRSSMAQLSVDGVAVTREPHHLNQHRCKIQASKLEYIFEWTDFANGNDFQAGRRRYVKEASGQSHANVNVEMPTPLLVKRTMGDWTLAQALGCGANGRVFFGSKTSGELAAIKLLERTSRNQRLISQELQTLDELTCLAQESGNENSVLRIVDVVYTTQKEFSSVTVFDNVAIALQPLFHQIHLIIAAI
;
A
#
# COMPACT_ATOMS: atom_id res chain seq x y z
N MET A 1 6.49 -6.27 19.77
CA MET A 1 5.80 -6.60 18.50
C MET A 1 6.19 -8.02 18.13
N SER A 2 5.29 -8.83 17.57
CA SER A 2 5.64 -10.17 17.09
C SER A 2 6.69 -10.04 15.97
N ASP A 3 7.83 -10.72 16.12
CA ASP A 3 9.01 -10.61 15.24
C ASP A 3 8.78 -11.04 13.77
N TYR A 4 7.54 -11.32 13.37
CA TYR A 4 7.20 -11.93 12.07
C TYR A 4 6.06 -11.22 11.31
N VAL A 5 5.66 -10.03 11.77
CA VAL A 5 4.73 -9.15 11.06
C VAL A 5 5.54 -8.37 10.02
N PHE A 6 5.16 -8.42 8.75
CA PHE A 6 5.88 -7.73 7.67
C PHE A 6 5.28 -6.37 7.31
N ALA A 7 3.99 -6.17 7.59
CA ALA A 7 3.33 -4.90 7.38
C ALA A 7 2.18 -4.69 8.37
N THR A 8 1.81 -3.43 8.55
CA THR A 8 0.70 -3.04 9.44
C THR A 8 -0.25 -2.06 8.76
N LEU A 9 -1.51 -2.04 9.20
CA LEU A 9 -2.46 -0.99 8.88
C LEU A 9 -2.91 -0.31 10.18
N ILE A 10 -2.56 0.97 10.31
CA ILE A 10 -2.76 1.75 11.52
C ILE A 10 -3.92 2.73 11.27
N PRO A 11 -4.98 2.73 12.09
CA PRO A 11 -6.05 3.73 12.00
C PRO A 11 -5.50 5.16 12.05
N ALA A 12 -5.83 5.99 11.06
CA ALA A 12 -5.24 7.31 10.89
C ALA A 12 -6.16 8.46 11.36
N ASN A 13 -7.45 8.40 11.03
CA ASN A 13 -8.45 9.40 11.45
C ASN A 13 -9.38 8.85 12.55
N ALA A 14 -10.21 9.72 13.16
CA ALA A 14 -11.09 9.39 14.28
C ALA A 14 -12.00 8.18 14.02
N LEU A 15 -12.53 8.05 12.80
CA LEU A 15 -13.51 7.04 12.44
C LEU A 15 -12.96 5.61 12.52
N PRO A 16 -11.86 5.22 11.82
CA PRO A 16 -11.27 3.90 11.95
C PRO A 16 -10.69 3.62 13.33
N LYS A 17 -10.24 4.63 14.08
CA LYS A 17 -9.86 4.42 15.50
C LYS A 17 -11.08 3.96 16.32
N HIS A 18 -12.21 4.62 16.11
CA HIS A 18 -13.46 4.26 16.77
C HIS A 18 -13.98 2.89 16.32
N THR A 19 -14.04 2.62 15.01
CA THR A 19 -14.55 1.34 14.50
C THR A 19 -13.62 0.17 14.84
N PHE A 20 -12.30 0.40 14.93
CA PHE A 20 -11.35 -0.62 15.43
C PHE A 20 -11.72 -1.06 16.86
N ASN A 21 -12.00 -0.12 17.75
CA ASN A 21 -12.45 -0.41 19.11
C ASN A 21 -13.77 -1.20 19.10
N GLU A 22 -14.76 -0.79 18.30
CA GLU A 22 -16.05 -1.50 18.21
C GLU A 22 -15.91 -2.92 17.66
N VAL A 23 -15.05 -3.11 16.64
CA VAL A 23 -14.74 -4.42 16.08
C VAL A 23 -14.08 -5.30 17.14
N TYR A 24 -13.08 -4.79 17.86
CA TYR A 24 -12.39 -5.55 18.89
C TYR A 24 -13.33 -5.98 20.03
N GLU A 25 -14.14 -5.06 20.56
CA GLU A 25 -15.12 -5.34 21.62
C GLU A 25 -16.16 -6.37 21.15
N SER A 26 -16.63 -6.26 19.90
CA SER A 26 -17.56 -7.22 19.29
C SER A 26 -16.95 -8.60 19.16
N LEU A 27 -15.69 -8.71 18.70
CA LEU A 27 -14.99 -9.97 18.54
C LEU A 27 -14.69 -10.65 19.88
N ILE A 28 -14.29 -9.90 20.90
CA ILE A 28 -14.05 -10.45 22.24
C ILE A 28 -15.35 -10.93 22.89
N SER A 29 -16.42 -10.15 22.78
CA SER A 29 -17.73 -10.53 23.32
C SER A 29 -18.27 -11.81 22.67
N ARG A 30 -17.92 -12.04 21.40
CA ARG A 30 -18.30 -13.23 20.62
C ARG A 30 -17.34 -14.41 20.75
N ARG A 31 -16.26 -14.33 21.54
CA ARG A 31 -15.26 -15.42 21.72
C ARG A 31 -15.83 -16.79 22.14
N GLN A 32 -17.11 -16.86 22.49
CA GLN A 32 -17.81 -18.12 22.74
C GLN A 32 -18.17 -18.89 21.46
N ASN A 33 -18.10 -18.29 20.26
CA ASN A 33 -18.33 -18.93 18.96
C ASN A 33 -17.14 -18.71 17.99
N ASP A 34 -16.87 -19.72 17.14
CA ASP A 34 -15.89 -19.97 16.05
C ASP A 34 -15.12 -18.82 15.30
N HIS A 35 -15.13 -17.57 15.74
CA HIS A 35 -14.59 -16.42 15.01
C HIS A 35 -13.21 -15.96 15.51
N GLN A 36 -12.35 -16.89 15.94
CA GLN A 36 -10.99 -16.58 16.41
C GLN A 36 -10.07 -16.02 15.30
N ASP A 37 -10.43 -16.23 14.03
CA ASP A 37 -9.53 -15.95 12.91
C ASP A 37 -9.32 -14.47 12.63
N ALA A 38 -10.33 -13.60 12.75
CA ALA A 38 -10.11 -12.16 12.53
C ALA A 38 -9.26 -11.51 13.65
N LEU A 39 -9.39 -12.00 14.89
CA LEU A 39 -8.61 -11.48 16.03
C LEU A 39 -7.11 -11.70 15.87
N ARG A 40 -6.68 -12.77 15.18
CA ARG A 40 -5.24 -13.06 14.97
C ARG A 40 -4.54 -12.01 14.12
N HIS A 41 -5.31 -11.21 13.37
CA HIS A 41 -4.82 -10.11 12.55
C HIS A 41 -4.92 -8.75 13.23
N MET A 42 -5.33 -8.69 14.51
CA MET A 42 -5.38 -7.45 15.28
C MET A 42 -4.29 -7.46 16.36
N HIS A 43 -3.48 -6.42 16.38
CA HIS A 43 -2.64 -6.10 17.52
C HIS A 43 -3.28 -4.96 18.30
N VAL A 44 -3.68 -5.23 19.54
CA VAL A 44 -4.34 -4.28 20.43
C VAL A 44 -3.39 -3.94 21.57
N GLU A 45 -3.27 -2.65 21.86
CA GLU A 45 -2.46 -2.15 22.97
C GLU A 45 -3.08 -2.58 24.31
N PRO A 46 -2.27 -2.76 25.37
CA PRO A 46 -2.72 -3.41 26.60
C PRO A 46 -3.73 -2.60 27.41
N GLU A 47 -3.83 -1.30 27.16
CA GLU A 47 -4.70 -0.38 27.91
C GLU A 47 -5.53 0.47 26.94
N LYS A 48 -6.72 0.86 27.40
CA LYS A 48 -7.53 1.85 26.68
C LYS A 48 -6.89 3.21 26.81
N ILE A 49 -6.82 3.93 25.68
CA ILE A 49 -6.29 5.29 25.63
C ILE A 49 -7.46 6.24 25.39
N TYR A 50 -7.41 7.38 26.06
CA TYR A 50 -8.35 8.47 25.85
C TYR A 50 -8.01 9.20 24.54
N ASP A 51 -8.98 9.33 23.63
CA ASP A 51 -8.84 10.03 22.35
C ASP A 51 -9.97 11.07 22.16
N ASP A 52 -9.60 12.36 22.21
CA ASP A 52 -10.52 13.49 22.04
C ASP A 52 -11.21 13.50 20.67
N GLU A 53 -10.56 12.99 19.62
CA GLU A 53 -11.13 12.95 18.27
C GLU A 53 -12.30 11.97 18.19
N ILE A 54 -12.26 10.87 18.96
CA ILE A 54 -13.36 9.90 19.05
C ILE A 54 -14.57 10.54 19.76
N ILE A 55 -14.35 11.34 20.80
CA ILE A 55 -15.44 12.05 21.49
C ILE A 55 -16.09 13.05 20.54
N ARG A 56 -15.28 13.87 19.85
CA ARG A 56 -15.79 14.86 18.88
C ARG A 56 -16.62 14.18 17.80
N LEU A 57 -16.13 13.07 17.24
CA LEU A 57 -16.86 12.28 16.24
C LEU A 57 -18.23 11.83 16.75
N ARG A 58 -18.31 11.30 17.96
CA ARG A 58 -19.59 10.85 18.55
C ARG A 58 -20.56 12.00 18.78
N ARG A 59 -20.08 13.12 19.34
CA ARG A 59 -20.90 14.32 19.58
C ARG A 59 -21.44 14.92 18.29
N ASP A 60 -20.61 15.04 17.25
CA ASP A 60 -21.04 15.56 15.96
C ASP A 60 -22.12 14.67 15.32
N MET A 61 -22.07 13.37 15.61
CA MET A 61 -23.09 12.44 15.15
C MET A 61 -24.40 12.49 15.91
N GLU A 62 -24.35 12.56 17.24
CA GLU A 62 -25.55 12.78 18.06
C GLU A 62 -26.28 14.05 17.61
N ARG A 63 -25.53 15.13 17.35
CA ARG A 63 -26.07 16.37 16.77
C ARG A 63 -26.74 16.13 15.42
N SER A 64 -26.07 15.45 14.49
CA SER A 64 -26.63 15.18 13.16
C SER A 64 -27.87 14.27 13.16
N GLN A 65 -28.01 13.38 14.14
CA GLN A 65 -29.18 12.52 14.30
C GLN A 65 -30.39 13.32 14.82
N HIS A 66 -30.17 14.30 15.69
CA HIS A 66 -31.23 15.13 16.27
C HIS A 66 -31.70 16.26 15.34
N ASP A 67 -30.89 16.65 14.34
CA ASP A 67 -31.25 17.67 13.34
C ASP A 67 -32.22 17.19 12.23
N THR A 68 -32.65 15.92 12.23
CA THR A 68 -33.57 15.37 11.20
C THR A 68 -35.06 15.65 11.46
N GLY A 69 -35.40 16.36 12.54
CA GLY A 69 -36.76 16.79 12.83
C GLY A 69 -36.79 18.18 13.42
N ARG A 70 -37.40 19.13 12.68
CA ARG A 70 -37.94 20.43 13.11
C ARG A 70 -37.55 20.90 14.53
N GLU A 71 -36.94 22.09 14.54
CA GLU A 71 -36.56 22.92 15.70
C GLU A 71 -35.12 22.65 16.20
N ALA A 72 -34.18 23.38 15.60
CA ALA A 72 -32.87 23.61 16.20
C ALA A 72 -33.08 24.32 17.55
N SER A 73 -33.18 23.53 18.62
CA SER A 73 -33.15 24.05 19.98
C SER A 73 -31.71 24.41 20.31
N GLU A 74 -31.40 25.70 20.20
CA GLU A 74 -30.26 26.34 20.85
C GLU A 74 -30.45 26.30 22.39
N SER A 75 -30.44 25.11 23.00
CA SER A 75 -30.27 25.01 24.46
C SER A 75 -28.89 24.44 24.75
N LEU A 76 -27.92 25.35 24.70
CA LEU A 76 -26.62 25.20 25.36
C LEU A 76 -26.87 25.12 26.87
N THR A 77 -26.93 23.91 27.41
CA THR A 77 -26.49 23.65 28.77
C THR A 77 -25.13 22.97 28.68
N GLU A 78 -24.13 23.55 29.33
CA GLU A 78 -22.86 22.86 29.58
C GLU A 78 -23.20 21.48 30.19
N PRO A 79 -22.56 20.40 29.72
CA PRO A 79 -22.77 19.09 30.33
C PRO A 79 -22.48 19.22 31.82
N ASP A 80 -23.37 18.71 32.66
CA ASP A 80 -23.07 18.60 34.09
C ASP A 80 -21.86 17.68 34.30
N THR A 81 -21.24 17.77 35.48
CA THR A 81 -19.99 17.06 35.81
C THR A 81 -20.12 15.55 35.58
N ASP A 82 -21.31 14.98 35.79
CA ASP A 82 -21.62 13.56 35.59
C ASP A 82 -21.66 13.20 34.09
N THR A 83 -22.24 14.05 33.25
CA THR A 83 -22.21 13.92 31.78
C THR A 83 -20.79 14.08 31.24
N GLU A 84 -19.94 14.93 31.85
CA GLU A 84 -18.54 15.08 31.45
C GLU A 84 -17.68 13.87 31.81
N GLU A 85 -17.90 13.26 32.98
CA GLU A 85 -17.25 12.00 33.37
C GLU A 85 -17.68 10.82 32.50
N GLU A 86 -18.97 10.71 32.16
CA GLU A 86 -19.46 9.69 31.23
C GLU A 86 -18.90 9.89 29.82
N LEU A 87 -18.86 11.13 29.32
CA LEU A 87 -18.24 11.45 28.02
C LEU A 87 -16.74 11.15 28.03
N ARG A 88 -16.05 11.38 29.15
CA ARG A 88 -14.65 10.97 29.31
C ARG A 88 -14.49 9.47 29.24
N ARG A 89 -15.36 8.69 29.91
CA ARG A 89 -15.36 7.22 29.81
C ARG A 89 -15.61 6.74 28.39
N LEU A 90 -16.47 7.43 27.63
CA LEU A 90 -16.75 7.12 26.23
C LEU A 90 -15.57 7.44 25.28
N GLY A 91 -14.67 8.34 25.68
CA GLY A 91 -13.44 8.67 24.97
C GLY A 91 -12.31 7.65 25.13
N TYR A 92 -12.40 6.74 26.10
CA TYR A 92 -11.45 5.64 26.23
C TYR A 92 -11.77 4.53 25.23
N ALA A 93 -10.83 4.27 24.33
CA ALA A 93 -10.96 3.27 23.30
C ALA A 93 -9.76 2.32 23.30
N TRP A 94 -9.99 1.06 22.93
CA TRP A 94 -8.92 0.16 22.56
C TRP A 94 -8.25 0.67 21.28
N THR A 95 -6.95 0.95 21.37
CA THR A 95 -6.13 1.37 20.24
C THR A 95 -5.31 0.20 19.74
N GLY A 96 -4.91 0.24 18.47
CA GLY A 96 -4.11 -0.83 17.90
C GLY A 96 -3.93 -0.67 16.40
N ARG A 97 -3.61 -1.78 15.76
CA ARG A 97 -3.36 -1.86 14.33
C ARG A 97 -3.73 -3.24 13.80
N TYR A 98 -4.04 -3.33 12.52
CA TYR A 98 -4.08 -4.61 11.83
C TYR A 98 -2.67 -5.05 11.45
N ILE A 99 -2.41 -6.34 11.51
CA ILE A 99 -1.11 -6.94 11.22
C ILE A 99 -1.19 -7.93 10.07
N LEU A 100 -0.22 -7.83 9.17
CA LEU A 100 -0.03 -8.74 8.05
C LEU A 100 1.24 -9.54 8.31
N GLY A 101 1.12 -10.86 8.42
CA GLY A 101 2.22 -11.74 8.80
C GLY A 101 2.15 -13.06 8.07
N LEU A 102 3.30 -13.61 7.69
CA LEU A 102 3.36 -14.89 6.97
C LEU A 102 3.18 -16.10 7.90
N ARG A 103 3.38 -15.92 9.21
CA ARG A 103 3.08 -16.94 10.24
C ARG A 103 1.59 -17.02 10.60
N SER A 104 0.84 -15.96 10.28
CA SER A 104 -0.61 -15.90 10.40
C SER A 104 -1.16 -15.55 9.02
N PRO A 105 -1.08 -16.51 8.06
CA PRO A 105 -1.53 -16.28 6.69
C PRO A 105 -3.04 -16.00 6.66
N PRO A 106 -3.56 -15.46 5.56
CA PRO A 106 -5.00 -15.32 5.39
C PRO A 106 -5.66 -16.70 5.35
N GLU A 107 -6.96 -16.78 5.62
CA GLU A 107 -7.71 -18.05 5.58
C GLU A 107 -7.56 -18.77 4.23
N LYS A 108 -7.50 -18.00 3.14
CA LYS A 108 -7.31 -18.50 1.77
C LYS A 108 -6.10 -17.85 1.11
N PRO A 109 -4.90 -18.49 1.15
CA PRO A 109 -3.66 -17.92 0.60
C PRO A 109 -3.72 -17.52 -0.88
N ASP A 110 -4.45 -18.27 -1.70
CA ASP A 110 -4.69 -17.97 -3.13
C ASP A 110 -5.43 -16.63 -3.32
N THR A 111 -6.33 -16.30 -2.40
CA THR A 111 -7.11 -15.07 -2.40
C THR A 111 -6.39 -13.91 -1.74
N GLY A 112 -5.53 -14.19 -0.75
CA GLY A 112 -4.85 -13.18 0.05
C GLY A 112 -5.68 -12.71 1.25
N TRP A 113 -5.21 -11.67 1.95
CA TRP A 113 -5.92 -11.08 3.09
C TRP A 113 -7.13 -10.29 2.61
N VAL A 114 -8.31 -10.77 2.97
CA VAL A 114 -9.58 -10.19 2.58
C VAL A 114 -10.00 -9.12 3.58
N VAL A 115 -10.42 -7.96 3.06
CA VAL A 115 -10.83 -6.79 3.84
C VAL A 115 -12.30 -6.49 3.62
N GLY A 116 -13.04 -6.18 4.68
CA GLY A 116 -14.47 -5.91 4.58
C GLY A 116 -15.13 -5.39 5.86
N GLU A 117 -16.46 -5.44 5.84
CA GLU A 117 -17.39 -5.03 6.90
C GLU A 117 -18.00 -6.24 7.60
N GLY A 118 -17.90 -6.30 8.93
CA GLY A 118 -18.54 -7.32 9.74
C GLY A 118 -18.18 -8.76 9.40
N LEU A 119 -18.81 -9.69 10.11
CA LEU A 119 -18.72 -11.12 9.84
C LEU A 119 -19.95 -11.52 9.01
N MET A 120 -19.74 -11.89 7.75
CA MET A 120 -20.76 -12.59 6.97
C MET A 120 -20.53 -14.09 7.07
N SER A 121 -21.59 -14.86 7.31
CA SER A 121 -21.51 -16.32 7.48
C SER A 121 -21.00 -17.06 6.24
N THR A 122 -21.03 -16.43 5.07
CA THR A 122 -20.69 -17.07 3.78
C THR A 122 -19.27 -16.76 3.31
N MET A 123 -18.57 -15.79 3.92
CA MET A 123 -17.25 -15.38 3.45
C MET A 123 -16.32 -14.99 4.59
N ALA A 124 -15.15 -15.60 4.59
CA ALA A 124 -14.01 -15.26 5.42
C ALA A 124 -13.52 -13.83 5.13
N ILE A 125 -13.50 -13.00 6.17
CA ILE A 125 -12.90 -11.66 6.15
C ILE A 125 -11.77 -11.66 7.17
N ASP A 126 -10.52 -11.55 6.71
CA ASP A 126 -9.35 -11.53 7.58
C ASP A 126 -9.23 -10.19 8.34
N LEU A 127 -9.52 -9.08 7.65
CA LEU A 127 -9.44 -7.71 8.19
C LEU A 127 -10.82 -7.04 8.19
N ILE A 128 -11.48 -7.04 9.34
CA ILE A 128 -12.79 -6.42 9.53
C ILE A 128 -12.60 -4.95 9.92
N LEU A 129 -12.89 -4.01 9.01
CA LEU A 129 -12.61 -2.59 9.26
C LEU A 129 -13.67 -1.88 10.12
N CYS A 130 -14.90 -2.38 10.09
CA CYS A 130 -16.00 -1.88 10.91
C CYS A 130 -17.09 -2.95 11.09
N THR A 131 -17.96 -2.78 12.08
CA THR A 131 -19.14 -3.64 12.24
C THR A 131 -20.27 -3.18 11.33
N VAL A 132 -21.26 -4.04 11.09
CA VAL A 132 -22.46 -3.68 10.31
C VAL A 132 -23.26 -2.54 10.95
N ALA A 133 -23.27 -2.47 12.28
CA ALA A 133 -23.93 -1.38 13.00
C ALA A 133 -23.18 -0.06 12.75
N SER A 134 -21.85 -0.08 12.87
CA SER A 134 -20.99 1.07 12.61
C SER A 134 -21.13 1.55 11.16
N ALA A 135 -21.09 0.63 10.19
CA ALA A 135 -21.19 1.02 8.78
C ALA A 135 -22.48 1.80 8.48
N LYS A 136 -23.61 1.35 9.03
CA LYS A 136 -24.90 2.05 8.92
C LYS A 136 -24.90 3.38 9.66
N MET A 137 -24.41 3.40 10.90
CA MET A 137 -24.45 4.58 11.77
C MET A 137 -23.58 5.71 11.23
N TYR A 138 -22.38 5.38 10.74
CA TYR A 138 -21.37 6.34 10.25
C TYR A 138 -21.44 6.57 8.73
N GLY A 139 -22.37 5.91 8.03
CA GLY A 139 -22.51 5.95 6.58
C GLY A 139 -21.20 5.54 5.87
N ILE A 140 -20.62 4.41 6.30
CA ILE A 140 -19.41 3.83 5.72
C ILE A 140 -19.84 2.86 4.62
N GLU A 141 -19.34 3.09 3.41
CA GLU A 141 -19.73 2.33 2.23
C GLU A 141 -18.68 1.25 1.91
N LEU A 142 -18.61 0.24 2.77
CA LEU A 142 -17.82 -0.96 2.49
C LEU A 142 -18.66 -2.02 1.77
N ARG A 143 -17.96 -2.98 1.16
CA ARG A 143 -18.56 -4.16 0.51
C ARG A 143 -17.86 -5.39 1.06
N ASN A 144 -18.47 -6.56 0.90
CA ASN A 144 -17.86 -7.83 1.28
C ASN A 144 -17.65 -8.70 0.05
N PRO A 145 -16.40 -8.98 -0.36
CA PRO A 145 -15.16 -8.32 0.09
C PRO A 145 -15.02 -6.90 -0.49
N HIS A 146 -14.35 -5.99 0.23
CA HIS A 146 -14.09 -4.62 -0.23
C HIS A 146 -12.75 -4.56 -0.97
N ALA A 147 -11.71 -5.07 -0.33
CA ALA A 147 -10.36 -5.09 -0.87
C ALA A 147 -9.68 -6.42 -0.54
N LYS A 148 -8.59 -6.70 -1.26
CA LYS A 148 -7.70 -7.83 -0.97
C LYS A 148 -6.26 -7.36 -1.02
N PHE A 149 -5.46 -7.87 -0.10
CA PHE A 149 -4.01 -7.77 -0.18
C PHE A 149 -3.42 -9.11 -0.57
N ASN A 150 -2.47 -9.13 -1.51
CA ASN A 150 -1.70 -10.34 -1.79
C ASN A 150 -0.34 -10.01 -2.41
N PHE A 151 0.45 -11.04 -2.67
CA PHE A 151 1.70 -10.93 -3.42
C PHE A 151 1.49 -11.33 -4.88
N SER A 152 2.09 -10.60 -5.80
CA SER A 152 2.11 -10.96 -7.22
C SER A 152 2.93 -12.23 -7.42
N SER A 153 2.41 -13.16 -8.22
CA SER A 153 3.14 -14.36 -8.63
C SER A 153 4.37 -14.05 -9.49
N ASP A 154 4.36 -12.90 -10.17
CA ASP A 154 5.33 -12.59 -11.22
C ASP A 154 6.50 -11.78 -10.66
N THR A 155 6.22 -10.89 -9.70
CA THR A 155 7.21 -9.95 -9.13
C THR A 155 7.43 -10.12 -7.63
N LEU A 156 6.62 -10.92 -6.93
CA LEU A 156 6.54 -10.94 -5.45
C LEU A 156 6.28 -9.58 -4.81
N GLY A 157 5.84 -8.59 -5.59
CA GLY A 157 5.41 -7.31 -5.07
C GLY A 157 4.11 -7.45 -4.31
N PHE A 158 4.03 -6.85 -3.13
CA PHE A 158 2.80 -6.81 -2.34
C PHE A 158 1.86 -5.75 -2.94
N TYR A 159 0.61 -6.11 -3.14
CA TYR A 159 -0.39 -5.25 -3.78
C TYR A 159 -1.70 -5.25 -3.01
N ILE A 160 -2.50 -4.22 -3.27
CA ILE A 160 -3.90 -4.12 -2.90
C ILE A 160 -4.76 -4.05 -4.16
N VAL A 161 -5.93 -4.67 -4.14
CA VAL A 161 -6.92 -4.60 -5.22
C VAL A 161 -8.32 -4.38 -4.67
N CYS A 162 -9.12 -3.54 -5.35
CA CYS A 162 -10.53 -3.39 -5.04
C CYS A 162 -11.29 -4.62 -5.54
N SER A 163 -12.09 -5.23 -4.67
CA SER A 163 -12.85 -6.43 -5.02
C SER A 163 -14.25 -6.14 -5.56
N SER A 164 -14.73 -4.90 -5.44
CA SER A 164 -16.06 -4.50 -5.87
C SER A 164 -16.05 -3.84 -7.24
N ARG A 165 -17.17 -3.98 -7.97
CA ARG A 165 -17.45 -3.22 -9.21
C ARG A 165 -18.31 -1.98 -8.96
N SER A 166 -18.76 -1.77 -7.74
CA SER A 166 -19.62 -0.64 -7.39
C SER A 166 -18.79 0.63 -7.30
N SER A 167 -19.26 1.70 -7.93
CA SER A 167 -18.67 3.05 -7.80
C SER A 167 -18.70 3.60 -6.37
N MET A 168 -19.54 3.03 -5.49
CA MET A 168 -19.62 3.40 -4.07
C MET A 168 -18.54 2.71 -3.22
N ALA A 169 -17.94 1.62 -3.72
CA ALA A 169 -16.86 0.93 -3.03
C ALA A 169 -15.50 1.60 -3.30
N GLN A 170 -15.37 2.82 -2.78
CA GLN A 170 -14.19 3.65 -2.99
C GLN A 170 -12.99 3.09 -2.22
N LEU A 171 -11.91 2.84 -2.96
CA LEU A 171 -10.61 2.46 -2.43
C LEU A 171 -9.54 3.33 -3.08
N SER A 172 -8.65 3.91 -2.29
CA SER A 172 -7.51 4.67 -2.80
C SER A 172 -6.24 4.47 -1.97
N VAL A 173 -5.10 4.69 -2.62
CA VAL A 173 -3.77 4.69 -2.01
C VAL A 173 -3.10 6.01 -2.35
N ASP A 174 -2.73 6.80 -1.35
CA ASP A 174 -2.21 8.17 -1.48
C ASP A 174 -3.09 9.06 -2.38
N GLY A 175 -4.41 8.85 -2.34
CA GLY A 175 -5.39 9.57 -3.17
C GLY A 175 -5.57 9.02 -4.59
N VAL A 176 -4.76 8.05 -5.02
CA VAL A 176 -4.92 7.37 -6.31
C VAL A 176 -5.95 6.25 -6.18
N ALA A 177 -7.00 6.29 -7.00
CA ALA A 177 -8.06 5.28 -6.98
C ALA A 177 -7.50 3.88 -7.32
N VAL A 178 -7.82 2.90 -6.49
CA VAL A 178 -7.48 1.50 -6.71
C VAL A 178 -8.69 0.81 -7.31
N THR A 179 -8.50 0.18 -8.46
CA THR A 179 -9.54 -0.54 -9.19
C THR A 179 -9.36 -2.05 -8.99
N ARG A 180 -9.84 -2.85 -9.95
CA ARG A 180 -9.66 -4.30 -9.95
C ARG A 180 -8.30 -4.74 -10.49
N GLU A 181 -7.48 -3.81 -10.96
CA GLU A 181 -6.08 -4.04 -11.27
C GLU A 181 -5.22 -3.95 -10.00
N PRO A 182 -4.19 -4.78 -9.84
CA PRO A 182 -3.28 -4.71 -8.70
C PRO A 182 -2.61 -3.33 -8.57
N HIS A 183 -2.72 -2.73 -7.38
CA HIS A 183 -1.95 -1.55 -7.00
C HIS A 183 -0.84 -1.96 -6.04
N HIS A 184 0.40 -1.98 -6.51
CA HIS A 184 1.57 -2.37 -5.74
C HIS A 184 1.92 -1.33 -4.68
N LEU A 185 2.08 -1.80 -3.44
CA LEU A 185 2.47 -1.01 -2.28
C LEU A 185 4.01 -0.90 -2.23
N ASN A 186 4.56 -0.25 -3.25
CA ASN A 186 5.99 -0.12 -3.48
C ASN A 186 6.67 1.01 -2.70
N GLN A 187 5.96 1.63 -1.74
CA GLN A 187 6.48 2.63 -0.83
C GLN A 187 6.47 2.08 0.59
N HIS A 188 7.41 2.54 1.44
CA HIS A 188 7.52 2.04 2.80
C HIS A 188 6.29 2.39 3.64
N ARG A 189 5.69 3.54 3.36
CA ARG A 189 4.49 4.05 4.03
C ARG A 189 3.57 4.71 3.00
N CYS A 190 2.28 4.44 3.09
CA CYS A 190 1.25 5.09 2.27
C CYS A 190 -0.07 5.20 3.03
N LYS A 191 -0.95 6.12 2.60
CA LYS A 191 -2.30 6.28 3.13
C LYS A 191 -3.26 5.44 2.31
N ILE A 192 -3.92 4.47 2.93
CA ILE A 192 -4.99 3.67 2.33
C ILE A 192 -6.32 4.22 2.82
N GLN A 193 -7.22 4.55 1.90
CA GLN A 193 -8.56 5.00 2.23
C GLN A 193 -9.59 4.02 1.65
N ALA A 194 -10.45 3.49 2.52
CA ALA A 194 -11.59 2.65 2.16
C ALA A 194 -12.88 3.34 2.63
N SER A 195 -13.66 3.89 1.69
CA SER A 195 -14.74 4.83 1.99
C SER A 195 -14.24 6.01 2.85
N LYS A 196 -14.74 6.19 4.07
CA LYS A 196 -14.34 7.25 5.02
C LYS A 196 -13.21 6.83 5.98
N LEU A 197 -12.78 5.57 5.90
CA LEU A 197 -11.79 5.00 6.80
C LEU A 197 -10.39 5.20 6.23
N GLU A 198 -9.55 5.97 6.92
CA GLU A 198 -8.16 6.19 6.53
C GLU A 198 -7.20 5.39 7.42
N TYR A 199 -6.30 4.66 6.78
CA TYR A 199 -5.28 3.87 7.43
C TYR A 199 -3.90 4.26 6.90
N ILE A 200 -2.91 4.22 7.77
CA ILE A 200 -1.51 4.24 7.37
C ILE A 200 -1.07 2.80 7.20
N PHE A 201 -0.73 2.44 5.97
CA PHE A 201 0.00 1.21 5.70
C PHE A 201 1.50 1.46 5.91
N GLU A 202 2.18 0.55 6.59
CA GLU A 202 3.60 0.65 6.88
C GLU A 202 4.28 -0.73 6.85
N TRP A 203 5.38 -0.83 6.11
CA TRP A 203 6.27 -1.98 6.13
C TRP A 203 7.07 -2.00 7.44
N THR A 204 7.28 -3.17 8.02
CA THR A 204 8.08 -3.31 9.25
C THR A 204 9.55 -3.60 8.94
N ASP A 205 10.43 -3.44 9.92
CA ASP A 205 11.84 -3.81 9.78
C ASP A 205 12.04 -5.30 9.45
N PHE A 206 11.15 -6.18 9.94
CA PHE A 206 11.18 -7.61 9.61
C PHE A 206 11.12 -7.85 8.10
N ALA A 207 10.40 -7.01 7.35
CA ALA A 207 10.28 -7.16 5.90
C ALA A 207 11.60 -6.93 5.15
N ASN A 208 12.63 -6.36 5.78
CA ASN A 208 13.96 -6.24 5.21
C ASN A 208 14.83 -7.49 5.42
N GLY A 209 14.39 -8.43 6.27
CA GLY A 209 15.14 -9.62 6.64
C GLY A 209 15.03 -10.77 5.63
N ASN A 210 16.06 -11.63 5.62
CA ASN A 210 16.09 -12.84 4.78
C ASN A 210 14.95 -13.81 5.10
N ASP A 211 14.53 -13.88 6.36
CA ASP A 211 13.43 -14.73 6.82
C ASP A 211 12.10 -14.33 6.16
N PHE A 212 11.83 -13.03 6.05
CA PHE A 212 10.69 -12.53 5.31
C PHE A 212 10.78 -12.89 3.83
N GLN A 213 11.93 -12.64 3.18
CA GLN A 213 12.11 -12.93 1.76
C GLN A 213 11.90 -14.43 1.45
N ALA A 214 12.47 -15.32 2.27
CA ALA A 214 12.29 -16.76 2.15
C ALA A 214 10.84 -17.19 2.43
N GLY A 215 10.21 -16.61 3.46
CA GLY A 215 8.81 -16.85 3.78
C GLY A 215 7.87 -16.40 2.67
N ARG A 216 8.12 -15.23 2.06
CA ARG A 216 7.34 -14.67 0.96
C ARG A 216 7.39 -15.57 -0.27
N ARG A 217 8.59 -16.02 -0.66
CA ARG A 217 8.77 -16.99 -1.77
C ARG A 217 7.99 -18.27 -1.51
N ARG A 218 8.07 -18.80 -0.29
CA ARG A 218 7.33 -20.00 0.12
C ARG A 218 5.82 -19.79 0.05
N TYR A 219 5.32 -18.72 0.65
CA TYR A 219 3.90 -18.36 0.65
C TYR A 219 3.35 -18.27 -0.77
N VAL A 220 4.03 -17.54 -1.68
CA VAL A 220 3.56 -17.40 -3.06
C VAL A 220 3.59 -18.74 -3.79
N LYS A 221 4.64 -19.55 -3.61
CA LYS A 221 4.73 -20.89 -4.20
C LYS A 221 3.59 -21.80 -3.73
N GLU A 222 3.27 -21.80 -2.45
CA GLU A 222 2.19 -22.59 -1.87
C GLU A 222 0.81 -22.09 -2.31
N ALA A 223 0.58 -20.77 -2.29
CA ALA A 223 -0.68 -20.15 -2.66
C ALA A 223 -1.04 -20.30 -4.16
N SER A 224 -0.04 -20.28 -5.04
CA SER A 224 -0.26 -20.39 -6.49
C SER A 224 -0.36 -21.83 -7.00
N GLY A 225 -0.06 -22.83 -6.16
CA GLY A 225 -0.09 -24.25 -6.55
C GLY A 225 0.92 -24.63 -7.64
N GLN A 226 1.79 -23.70 -8.06
CA GLN A 226 2.78 -23.91 -9.11
C GLN A 226 4.10 -24.39 -8.51
N SER A 227 4.65 -25.48 -9.06
CA SER A 227 5.92 -26.07 -8.60
C SER A 227 7.12 -25.11 -8.80
N HIS A 228 6.99 -24.17 -9.74
CA HIS A 228 7.96 -23.12 -10.03
C HIS A 228 7.23 -21.80 -10.34
N ALA A 229 7.13 -20.91 -9.37
CA ALA A 229 6.92 -19.50 -9.69
C ALA A 229 8.23 -19.05 -10.38
N ASN A 230 8.20 -18.87 -11.70
CA ASN A 230 9.33 -18.33 -12.46
C ASN A 230 9.42 -16.82 -12.20
N VAL A 231 9.72 -16.46 -10.94
CA VAL A 231 9.97 -15.08 -10.55
C VAL A 231 11.36 -14.73 -11.09
N ASN A 232 11.38 -14.02 -12.20
CA ASN A 232 12.63 -13.57 -12.81
C ASN A 232 13.29 -12.45 -12.00
N VAL A 233 12.46 -11.64 -11.32
CA VAL A 233 12.88 -10.46 -10.57
C VAL A 233 11.95 -10.28 -9.37
N GLU A 234 12.54 -10.21 -8.18
CA GLU A 234 11.78 -9.89 -6.97
C GLU A 234 11.72 -8.39 -6.74
N MET A 235 10.52 -7.86 -6.54
CA MET A 235 10.32 -6.51 -6.03
C MET A 235 10.90 -6.43 -4.60
N PRO A 236 11.86 -5.54 -4.34
CA PRO A 236 12.46 -5.39 -3.02
C PRO A 236 11.45 -4.77 -2.05
N THR A 237 11.67 -5.00 -0.76
CA THR A 237 10.97 -4.27 0.29
C THR A 237 11.30 -2.77 0.17
N PRO A 238 10.29 -1.88 0.16
CA PRO A 238 10.53 -0.45 -0.02
C PRO A 238 11.39 0.17 1.08
N LEU A 239 12.28 1.08 0.67
CA LEU A 239 13.13 1.85 1.58
C LEU A 239 12.32 2.85 2.39
N LEU A 240 12.68 3.04 3.67
CA LEU A 240 12.06 4.01 4.58
C LEU A 240 11.97 5.42 3.98
N VAL A 241 13.06 5.86 3.35
CA VAL A 241 13.08 7.15 2.63
C VAL A 241 12.60 6.93 1.20
N LYS A 242 11.37 7.39 0.93
CA LYS A 242 10.78 7.39 -0.41
C LYS A 242 11.68 8.18 -1.37
N ARG A 243 11.99 7.58 -2.52
CA ARG A 243 12.66 8.22 -3.64
C ARG A 243 11.88 7.93 -4.90
N THR A 244 11.49 8.96 -5.64
CA THR A 244 10.72 8.81 -6.87
C THR A 244 11.37 9.59 -8.01
N MET A 245 11.21 9.10 -9.23
CA MET A 245 11.54 9.79 -10.47
C MET A 245 10.38 9.61 -11.44
N GLY A 246 9.58 10.66 -11.63
CA GLY A 246 8.26 10.52 -12.24
C GLY A 246 7.40 9.53 -11.44
N ASP A 247 6.81 8.56 -12.13
CA ASP A 247 5.98 7.51 -11.52
C ASP A 247 6.77 6.32 -10.96
N TRP A 248 8.10 6.33 -11.11
CA TRP A 248 8.96 5.25 -10.64
C TRP A 248 9.37 5.47 -9.19
N THR A 249 9.12 4.49 -8.32
CA THR A 249 9.71 4.42 -6.98
C THR A 249 11.05 3.70 -7.06
N LEU A 250 12.10 4.33 -6.54
CA LEU A 250 13.47 3.81 -6.55
C LEU A 250 13.79 3.06 -5.26
N ALA A 251 14.30 1.85 -5.39
CA ALA A 251 14.86 1.10 -4.28
C ALA A 251 16.40 1.31 -4.17
N GLN A 252 17.12 0.35 -3.59
CA GLN A 252 18.57 0.45 -3.43
C GLN A 252 19.27 0.52 -4.80
N ALA A 253 20.41 1.23 -4.81
CA ALA A 253 21.27 1.25 -5.98
C ALA A 253 21.76 -0.17 -6.30
N LEU A 254 21.59 -0.58 -7.55
CA LEU A 254 22.07 -1.84 -8.09
C LEU A 254 23.54 -1.76 -8.47
N GLY A 255 24.00 -0.59 -8.93
CA GLY A 255 25.39 -0.37 -9.32
C GLY A 255 25.69 1.10 -9.62
N CYS A 256 26.97 1.39 -9.83
CA CYS A 256 27.46 2.68 -10.30
C CYS A 256 28.39 2.46 -11.50
N GLY A 257 28.11 3.18 -12.58
CA GLY A 257 28.98 3.25 -13.76
C GLY A 257 29.68 4.61 -13.86
N ALA A 258 30.53 4.78 -14.86
CA ALA A 258 31.29 6.01 -15.06
C ALA A 258 30.40 7.27 -15.22
N ASN A 259 29.19 7.08 -15.77
CA ASN A 259 28.28 8.18 -16.12
C ASN A 259 27.05 8.30 -15.22
N GLY A 260 26.90 7.46 -14.19
CA GLY A 260 25.70 7.51 -13.36
C GLY A 260 25.51 6.33 -12.42
N ARG A 261 24.35 6.30 -11.79
CA ARG A 261 23.94 5.24 -10.85
C ARG A 261 22.73 4.51 -11.40
N VAL A 262 22.70 3.20 -11.23
CA VAL A 262 21.58 2.36 -11.62
C VAL A 262 20.83 1.96 -10.37
N PHE A 263 19.51 2.15 -10.37
CA PHE A 263 18.61 1.78 -9.28
C PHE A 263 17.61 0.74 -9.78
N PHE A 264 17.08 -0.05 -8.85
CA PHE A 264 15.85 -0.77 -9.12
C PHE A 264 14.68 0.23 -9.07
N GLY A 265 13.82 0.21 -10.09
CA GLY A 265 12.61 1.00 -10.15
C GLY A 265 11.36 0.13 -10.24
N SER A 266 10.30 0.54 -9.57
CA SER A 266 8.97 -0.03 -9.77
C SER A 266 7.88 1.03 -9.83
N LYS A 267 6.81 0.74 -10.59
CA LYS A 267 5.56 1.52 -10.57
C LYS A 267 4.53 0.83 -9.67
N THR A 268 3.48 1.57 -9.33
CA THR A 268 2.30 1.04 -8.65
C THR A 268 1.51 0.06 -9.51
N SER A 269 1.67 0.09 -10.85
CA SER A 269 1.13 -0.91 -11.78
C SER A 269 1.79 -2.29 -11.65
N GLY A 270 2.93 -2.39 -10.97
CA GLY A 270 3.74 -3.62 -10.90
C GLY A 270 4.85 -3.71 -11.94
N GLU A 271 4.93 -2.75 -12.86
CA GLU A 271 6.04 -2.64 -13.81
C GLU A 271 7.38 -2.46 -13.09
N LEU A 272 8.40 -3.18 -13.56
CA LEU A 272 9.75 -3.17 -13.01
C LEU A 272 10.74 -2.69 -14.09
N ALA A 273 11.72 -1.89 -13.68
CA ALA A 273 12.78 -1.42 -14.56
C ALA A 273 14.10 -1.22 -13.79
N ALA A 274 15.21 -1.23 -14.52
CA ALA A 274 16.46 -0.63 -14.05
C ALA A 274 16.45 0.85 -14.43
N ILE A 275 16.61 1.73 -13.45
CA ILE A 275 16.62 3.18 -13.65
C ILE A 275 18.06 3.68 -13.65
N LYS A 276 18.59 4.04 -14.83
CA LYS A 276 19.89 4.70 -14.94
C LYS A 276 19.71 6.19 -14.73
N LEU A 277 20.22 6.70 -13.61
CA LEU A 277 20.21 8.12 -13.27
C LEU A 277 21.53 8.77 -13.68
N LEU A 278 21.43 9.71 -14.61
CA LEU A 278 22.53 10.45 -15.22
C LEU A 278 22.47 11.92 -14.79
N GLU A 279 23.60 12.49 -14.43
CA GLU A 279 23.73 13.94 -14.26
C GLU A 279 24.09 14.58 -15.60
N ARG A 280 23.19 15.39 -16.14
CA ARG A 280 23.35 16.11 -17.40
C ARG A 280 23.87 17.52 -17.15
N THR A 281 24.99 17.83 -17.79
CA THR A 281 25.68 19.12 -17.76
C THR A 281 25.97 19.60 -19.18
N SER A 282 26.40 20.85 -19.33
CA SER A 282 26.83 21.40 -20.63
C SER A 282 27.96 20.60 -21.29
N ARG A 283 28.76 19.86 -20.50
CA ARG A 283 29.90 19.06 -20.97
C ARG A 283 29.51 17.70 -21.53
N ASN A 284 28.50 17.05 -20.95
CA ASN A 284 28.11 15.67 -21.30
C ASN A 284 26.73 15.55 -21.95
N GLN A 285 25.98 16.65 -22.10
CA GLN A 285 24.65 16.64 -22.73
C GLN A 285 24.63 15.94 -24.10
N ARG A 286 25.64 16.14 -24.94
CA ARG A 286 25.72 15.51 -26.27
C ARG A 286 25.90 13.99 -26.17
N LEU A 287 26.69 13.52 -25.22
CA LEU A 287 26.89 12.09 -24.98
C LEU A 287 25.60 11.44 -24.48
N ILE A 288 24.88 12.10 -23.56
CA ILE A 288 23.60 11.61 -23.05
C ILE A 288 22.55 11.57 -24.16
N SER A 289 22.47 12.61 -25.01
CA SER A 289 21.55 12.62 -26.16
C SER A 289 21.87 11.51 -27.17
N GLN A 290 23.15 11.24 -27.45
CA GLN A 290 23.57 10.14 -28.31
C GLN A 290 23.19 8.78 -27.71
N GLU A 291 23.45 8.58 -26.42
CA GLU A 291 23.08 7.34 -25.71
C GLU A 291 21.56 7.10 -25.78
N LEU A 292 20.75 8.12 -25.52
CA LEU A 292 19.30 8.05 -25.63
C LEU A 292 18.85 7.68 -27.05
N GLN A 293 19.43 8.33 -28.06
CA GLN A 293 19.09 8.03 -29.46
C GLN A 293 19.44 6.57 -29.83
N THR A 294 20.63 6.10 -29.46
CA THR A 294 21.03 4.71 -29.73
C THR A 294 20.09 3.71 -29.05
N LEU A 295 19.72 3.96 -27.80
CA LEU A 295 18.82 3.08 -27.06
C LEU A 295 17.38 3.11 -27.62
N ASP A 296 16.91 4.24 -28.11
CA ASP A 296 15.61 4.38 -28.77
C ASP A 296 15.59 3.60 -30.10
N GLU A 297 16.62 3.77 -30.93
CA GLU A 297 16.80 3.01 -32.19
C GLU A 297 16.86 1.49 -31.92
N LEU A 298 17.61 1.05 -30.91
CA LEU A 298 17.66 -0.36 -30.50
C LEU A 298 16.30 -0.88 -30.03
N THR A 299 15.52 -0.03 -29.32
CA THR A 299 14.18 -0.39 -28.85
C THR A 299 13.22 -0.57 -30.03
N CYS A 300 13.23 0.34 -31.01
CA CYS A 300 12.43 0.22 -32.23
C CYS A 300 12.79 -1.04 -33.02
N LEU A 301 14.08 -1.30 -33.24
CA LEU A 301 14.53 -2.50 -33.97
C LEU A 301 14.12 -3.80 -33.26
N ALA A 302 14.15 -3.82 -31.92
CA ALA A 302 13.73 -4.99 -31.14
C ALA A 302 12.22 -5.26 -31.26
N GLN A 303 11.40 -4.20 -31.28
CA GLN A 303 9.95 -4.29 -31.49
C GLN A 303 9.62 -4.77 -32.90
N GLU A 304 10.23 -4.17 -33.93
CA GLU A 304 10.00 -4.52 -35.33
C GLU A 304 10.40 -5.98 -35.65
N SER A 305 11.47 -6.47 -35.01
CA SER A 305 11.97 -7.84 -35.22
C SER A 305 11.31 -8.90 -34.34
N GLY A 306 10.40 -8.52 -33.43
CA GLY A 306 9.78 -9.43 -32.46
C GLY A 306 10.76 -10.01 -31.43
N ASN A 307 11.94 -9.40 -31.28
CA ASN A 307 13.02 -9.83 -30.38
C ASN A 307 13.10 -8.96 -29.11
N GLU A 308 11.96 -8.47 -28.64
CA GLU A 308 11.84 -7.55 -27.50
C GLU A 308 12.48 -8.04 -26.20
N ASN A 309 12.68 -9.36 -26.09
CA ASN A 309 13.24 -10.02 -24.91
C ASN A 309 14.76 -10.21 -24.97
N SER A 310 15.37 -9.93 -26.13
CA SER A 310 16.79 -10.18 -26.43
C SER A 310 17.63 -8.91 -26.49
N VAL A 311 17.01 -7.73 -26.36
CA VAL A 311 17.69 -6.43 -26.29
C VAL A 311 17.17 -5.63 -25.08
N LEU A 312 18.05 -4.83 -24.47
CA LEU A 312 17.65 -3.86 -23.44
C LEU A 312 16.79 -2.76 -24.08
N ARG A 313 15.62 -2.48 -23.50
CA ARG A 313 14.66 -1.51 -24.08
C ARG A 313 14.43 -0.32 -23.16
N ILE A 314 14.32 0.86 -23.75
CA ILE A 314 13.79 2.03 -23.04
C ILE A 314 12.28 1.85 -22.90
N VAL A 315 11.79 2.04 -21.67
CA VAL A 315 10.34 2.10 -21.38
C VAL A 315 9.89 3.47 -20.91
N ASP A 316 10.83 4.31 -20.44
CA ASP A 316 10.54 5.66 -19.99
C ASP A 316 11.81 6.51 -19.95
N VAL A 317 11.66 7.82 -20.13
CA VAL A 317 12.73 8.80 -19.94
C VAL A 317 12.18 10.00 -19.17
N VAL A 318 12.66 10.18 -17.95
CA VAL A 318 12.22 11.25 -17.05
C VAL A 318 13.29 12.32 -16.95
N TYR A 319 12.93 13.56 -17.27
CA TYR A 319 13.78 14.74 -17.11
C TYR A 319 13.35 15.50 -15.86
N THR A 320 14.30 15.93 -15.01
CA THR A 320 13.95 16.66 -13.78
C THR A 320 13.50 18.08 -14.07
N THR A 321 14.00 18.69 -15.15
CA THR A 321 13.62 20.04 -15.58
C THR A 321 12.92 20.03 -16.94
N GLN A 322 13.68 19.93 -18.04
CA GLN A 322 13.15 19.97 -19.39
C GLN A 322 13.87 18.95 -20.29
N LYS A 323 13.20 18.52 -21.37
CA LYS A 323 13.79 17.61 -22.35
C LYS A 323 15.02 18.23 -23.02
N GLU A 324 14.96 19.50 -23.39
CA GLU A 324 16.09 20.26 -23.92
C GLU A 324 16.94 20.81 -22.77
N PHE A 325 18.26 20.70 -22.89
CA PHE A 325 19.18 21.27 -21.90
C PHE A 325 19.28 22.78 -22.11
N SER A 326 18.97 23.55 -21.08
CA SER A 326 19.14 25.01 -21.09
C SER A 326 20.54 25.38 -20.61
N SER A 327 21.20 26.32 -21.28
CA SER A 327 22.48 26.89 -20.80
C SER A 327 22.34 27.65 -19.49
N VAL A 328 21.11 27.95 -19.06
CA VAL A 328 20.79 28.61 -17.78
C VAL A 328 20.85 27.62 -16.61
N THR A 329 20.61 26.33 -16.86
CA THR A 329 20.70 25.28 -15.83
C THR A 329 22.14 24.78 -15.71
N VAL A 330 22.71 24.83 -14.50
CA VAL A 330 24.09 24.38 -14.23
C VAL A 330 24.22 22.85 -14.41
N PHE A 331 23.19 22.12 -13.98
CA PHE A 331 23.04 20.68 -14.19
C PHE A 331 21.55 20.29 -14.12
N ASP A 332 21.21 19.11 -14.63
CA ASP A 332 19.88 18.48 -14.59
C ASP A 332 20.04 16.97 -14.41
N ASN A 333 19.05 16.25 -13.89
CA ASN A 333 19.09 14.79 -13.86
C ASN A 333 18.16 14.20 -14.93
N VAL A 334 18.68 13.21 -15.65
CA VAL A 334 17.93 12.40 -16.61
C VAL A 334 17.89 10.97 -16.07
N ALA A 335 16.69 10.43 -15.90
CA ALA A 335 16.47 9.05 -15.53
C ALA A 335 15.97 8.26 -16.75
N ILE A 336 16.70 7.21 -17.12
CA ILE A 336 16.32 6.31 -18.21
C ILE A 336 15.80 5.02 -17.56
N ALA A 337 14.53 4.71 -17.77
CA ALA A 337 13.95 3.45 -17.33
C ALA A 337 14.16 2.38 -18.40
N LEU A 338 14.85 1.32 -18.02
CA LEU A 338 15.30 0.27 -18.91
C LEU A 338 14.66 -1.05 -18.48
N GLN A 339 13.94 -1.71 -19.39
CA GLN A 339 13.40 -3.03 -19.12
C GLN A 339 14.47 -4.09 -19.41
N PRO A 340 14.72 -5.02 -18.47
CA PRO A 340 15.77 -6.02 -18.60
C PRO A 340 15.51 -7.01 -19.73
N LEU A 341 16.59 -7.54 -20.27
CA LEU A 341 16.60 -8.83 -20.96
C LEU A 341 16.00 -9.90 -20.04
N PHE A 342 15.24 -10.83 -20.60
CA PHE A 342 14.76 -11.98 -19.83
C PHE A 342 15.95 -12.66 -19.11
N HIS A 343 15.76 -12.92 -17.82
CA HIS A 343 16.61 -13.66 -16.88
C HIS A 343 17.53 -12.88 -15.91
N GLN A 344 17.99 -11.64 -16.11
CA GLN A 344 18.97 -11.06 -15.15
C GLN A 344 18.98 -9.52 -15.08
N ILE A 345 18.26 -8.92 -14.10
CA ILE A 345 18.50 -7.51 -13.72
C ILE A 345 19.95 -7.31 -13.24
N HIS A 346 20.53 -8.33 -12.61
CA HIS A 346 21.91 -8.26 -12.14
C HIS A 346 22.95 -8.14 -13.27
N LEU A 347 22.63 -8.58 -14.50
CA LEU A 347 23.53 -8.42 -15.66
C LEU A 347 23.55 -7.01 -16.23
N ILE A 348 22.54 -6.19 -15.95
CA ILE A 348 22.50 -4.79 -16.41
C ILE A 348 23.69 -4.00 -15.83
N ILE A 349 24.13 -4.35 -14.62
CA ILE A 349 25.28 -3.72 -13.95
C ILE A 349 26.60 -3.97 -14.72
N ALA A 350 26.68 -5.01 -15.54
CA ALA A 350 27.88 -5.32 -16.33
C ALA A 350 27.86 -4.71 -17.75
N ALA A 351 26.68 -4.30 -18.25
CA ALA A 351 26.49 -3.79 -19.61
C ALA A 351 26.32 -2.26 -19.67
N ILE A 352 26.07 -1.61 -18.52
CA ILE A 352 25.90 -0.16 -18.34
C ILE A 352 27.07 0.41 -17.54
#